data_AF-A0A8T3RGY6-F1
#
_entry.id   AF-A0A8T3RGY6-F1
#
_cell.length_a   1.000
_cell.length_b   1.000
_cell.length_c   1.000
_cell.angle_alpha   90.00
_cell.angle_beta   90.00
_cell.angle_gamma   90.00
#
_symmetry.space_group_name_H-M   'P 1'
#
loop_
_entity.id
_entity.type
_entity.pdbx_description
1 polymer ?
#
loop_
_entity_poly.entity_id
_entity_poly.type
_entity_poly.pdbx_seq_one_letter_code
_entity_poly.pdbx_strand_id
1 'polypeptide(L)' 'MPTPAEHLATYDDLCRIPAHLVAQIIHGQLITLPRPAPKHARASSIMGGKLVPSYD' A
#
# COMPACT_ATOMS: atom_id res chain seq x y z
N MET A 1 -27.41 -13.00 -19.01
CA MET A 1 -27.63 -12.39 -17.68
C MET A 1 -26.84 -11.09 -17.66
N PRO A 2 -27.42 -9.93 -17.30
CA PRO A 2 -26.63 -8.71 -17.16
C PRO A 2 -25.69 -8.89 -15.96
N THR A 3 -24.39 -8.73 -16.18
CA THR A 3 -23.40 -8.67 -15.11
C THR A 3 -23.59 -7.37 -14.34
N PRO A 4 -23.52 -7.39 -12.99
CA PRO A 4 -23.52 -6.16 -12.20
C PRO A 4 -22.38 -5.25 -12.69
N ALA A 5 -22.63 -3.94 -12.76
CA ALA A 5 -21.57 -2.97 -13.00
C ALA A 5 -20.49 -3.18 -11.93
N GLU A 6 -19.24 -3.36 -12.35
CA GLU A 6 -18.13 -3.53 -11.42
C GLU A 6 -17.98 -2.26 -10.58
N HIS A 7 -18.15 -2.39 -9.26
CA HIS A 7 -17.93 -1.30 -8.34
C HIS A 7 -16.43 -1.10 -8.15
N LEU A 8 -15.89 -0.11 -8.86
CA LEU A 8 -14.48 0.27 -8.73
C LEU A 8 -14.23 0.91 -7.37
N ALA A 9 -13.16 0.47 -6.71
CA ALA A 9 -12.71 1.05 -5.45
C ALA A 9 -12.34 2.52 -5.63
N THR A 10 -12.78 3.32 -4.66
CA THR A 10 -12.56 4.76 -4.61
C THR A 10 -11.62 5.12 -3.46
N TYR A 11 -11.15 6.36 -3.44
CA TYR A 11 -10.28 6.84 -2.36
C TYR A 11 -10.97 6.81 -0.98
N ASP A 12 -12.29 6.99 -0.94
CA ASP A 12 -13.09 6.91 0.29
C ASP A 12 -13.05 5.48 0.88
N ASP A 13 -12.97 4.46 0.03
CA ASP A 13 -12.76 3.07 0.48
C ASP A 13 -11.39 2.88 1.13
N LEU A 14 -10.35 3.59 0.68
CA LEU A 14 -9.03 3.59 1.35
C LEU A 14 -9.10 4.22 2.75
N CYS A 15 -9.82 5.34 2.89
CA CYS A 15 -9.94 6.04 4.17
C CYS A 15 -10.68 5.24 5.25
N ARG A 16 -11.54 4.30 4.85
CA ARG A 16 -12.29 3.42 5.78
C ARG A 16 -11.48 2.25 6.33
N ILE A 17 -10.27 2.01 5.81
CA ILE A 17 -9.50 0.82 6.14
C ILE A 17 -8.92 0.93 7.56
N PRO A 18 -8.91 -0.18 8.33
CA PRO A 18 -8.26 -0.21 9.63
C PRO A 18 -6.79 0.22 9.57
N ALA A 19 -6.38 1.06 10.53
CA ALA A 19 -5.04 1.67 10.56
C ALA A 19 -3.86 0.67 10.66
N HIS A 20 -4.11 -0.59 10.98
CA HIS A 20 -3.07 -1.63 11.07
C HIS A 20 -2.78 -2.31 9.71
N LEU A 21 -3.57 -2.00 8.68
CA LEU A 21 -3.39 -2.50 7.32
C LEU A 21 -2.79 -1.41 6.44
N VAL A 22 -2.04 -1.86 5.44
CA VAL A 22 -1.63 -1.03 4.30
C VAL A 22 -2.55 -1.36 3.14
N ALA A 23 -2.96 -0.36 2.37
CA ALA A 23 -3.90 -0.56 1.28
C ALA A 23 -3.52 0.20 0.02
N GLN A 24 -3.94 -0.34 -1.13
CA GLN A 24 -3.69 0.22 -2.44
C GLN A 24 -4.85 -0.10 -3.39
N ILE A 25 -5.13 0.81 -4.33
CA ILE A 25 -6.07 0.56 -5.42
C ILE A 25 -5.27 0.27 -6.69
N ILE A 26 -5.45 -0.91 -7.26
CA ILE A 26 -4.83 -1.31 -8.54
C ILE A 26 -5.97 -1.70 -9.48
N HIS A 27 -6.07 -1.05 -10.64
CA HIS A 27 -7.08 -1.36 -11.66
C HIS A 27 -8.52 -1.30 -11.12
N GLY A 28 -8.79 -0.37 -10.20
CA GLY A 28 -10.08 -0.24 -9.53
C GLY A 28 -10.37 -1.31 -8.48
N GLN A 29 -9.40 -2.17 -8.13
CA GLN A 29 -9.54 -3.14 -7.05
C GLN A 29 -8.80 -2.67 -5.80
N LEU A 30 -9.48 -2.75 -4.65
CA LEU A 30 -8.87 -2.47 -3.36
C LEU A 30 -8.11 -3.71 -2.85
N ILE A 31 -6.81 -3.56 -2.64
CA ILE A 31 -5.92 -4.61 -2.14
C ILE A 31 -5.40 -4.17 -0.78
N THR A 32 -5.46 -5.05 0.22
CA THR A 32 -4.94 -4.80 1.57
C THR A 32 -3.86 -5.80 1.94
N LEU A 33 -2.91 -5.34 2.74
CA LEU A 33 -1.76 -6.10 3.18
C LEU A 33 -1.52 -5.84 4.68
N PRO A 34 -1.02 -6.83 5.44
CA PRO A 34 -0.60 -6.61 6.81
C PRO A 34 0.58 -5.63 6.85
N ARG A 35 0.74 -4.92 7.97
CA ARG A 35 1.89 -4.01 8.15
C ARG A 35 3.21 -4.79 7.98
N PRO A 36 4.17 -4.28 7.17
CA PRO A 36 5.43 -4.96 6.94
C PRO A 36 6.18 -5.26 8.25
N ALA A 37 6.71 -6.48 8.37
CA ALA A 37 7.51 -6.88 9.52
C ALA A 37 8.80 -6.04 9.63
N PRO A 38 9.44 -5.95 10.82
CA PRO A 38 10.65 -5.14 11.03
C PRO A 38 11.80 -5.41 10.04
N LYS A 39 11.90 -6.63 9.50
CA LYS A 39 12.88 -6.99 8.46
C LYS A 39 12.71 -6.15 7.17
N HIS A 40 11.47 -5.83 6.79
CA HIS A 40 11.19 -4.98 5.62
C HIS A 40 11.62 -3.53 5.87
N ALA A 41 11.37 -3.01 7.07
CA ALA A 41 11.83 -1.67 7.46
C ALA A 41 13.37 -1.58 7.37
N ARG A 42 14.09 -2.57 7.92
CA ARG A 42 15.56 -2.62 7.84
C ARG A 42 16.06 -2.66 6.39
N ALA A 43 15.45 -3.49 5.54
CA ALA A 43 15.82 -3.56 4.12
C ALA A 43 15.59 -2.23 3.40
N SER A 44 14.45 -1.58 3.65
CA SER A 44 14.13 -0.25 3.11
C SER A 44 15.11 0.82 3.58
N SER A 45 15.47 0.87 4.87
CA SER A 45 16.46 1.81 5.40
C SER A 45 17.85 1.64 4.78
N ILE A 46 18.31 0.41 4.60
CA ILE A 46 19.60 0.13 3.94
C ILE A 46 19.57 0.60 2.49
N MET A 47 18.47 0.36 1.77
CA MET A 47 18.32 0.86 0.41
C MET A 47 18.29 2.39 0.36
N GLY A 48 17.59 3.04 1.28
CA GLY A 48 17.60 4.50 1.42
C GLY A 48 19.01 5.05 1.63
N GLY A 49 19.78 4.48 2.55
CA GLY A 49 21.17 4.89 2.80
C GLY A 49 22.15 4.63 1.65
N LYS A 50 21.78 3.79 0.68
CA LYS A 50 22.57 3.62 -0.57
C LYS A 50 22.21 4.64 -1.64
N LEU A 51 20.97 5.13 -1.62
CA LEU A 51 20.45 6.08 -2.60
C LEU A 51 20.78 7.53 -2.22
N VAL A 52 20.86 7.83 -0.92
CA VAL A 52 21.17 9.17 -0.40
C VAL A 52 22.69 9.31 -0.23
N PRO A 53 23.31 10.42 -0.70
CA PRO A 53 24.71 10.72 -0.46
C PRO A 53 25.03 10.88 1.03
N SER A 54 26.31 10.79 1.39
CA SER A 54 26.72 11.08 2.76
C SER A 54 26.53 12.56 3.07
N TYR A 55 25.95 12.85 4.23
CA TYR A 55 25.73 14.21 4.77
C TYR A 55 24.73 15.10 4.01
N ASP A 56 23.99 14.54 3.04
CA ASP A 56 22.69 15.09 2.57
C ASP A 56 21.57 14.77 3.57
#